data_AF-W1WM67-F1
#
_entry.id   AF-W1WM67-F1
#
_cell.length_a   1.000
_cell.length_b   1.000
_cell.length_c   1.000
_cell.angle_alpha   90.00
_cell.angle_beta   90.00
_cell.angle_gamma   90.00
#
_symmetry.space_group_name_H-M   'P 1'
#
loop_
_entity.id
_entity.type
_entity.pdbx_description
1 polymer ?
#
loop_
_entity_poly.entity_id
_entity_poly.type
_entity_poly.pdbx_seq_one_letter_code
_entity_poly.pdbx_strand_id
1 'polypeptide(L)'
;MIDLNDRVLNLDNPDDKMISAFANYAVQTENWQQNALQALRSDKKGLTPEKLLVLQDHVLNYNVEVSLVGTLARKIVAAVETLT
;
A
#
# COMPACT_ATOMS: atom_id res chain seq x y z
N MET A 1 -14.13 12.36 -7.43
CA MET A 1 -13.35 11.15 -7.13
C MET A 1 -13.80 10.70 -5.75
N ILE A 2 -14.38 9.51 -5.63
CA ILE A 2 -14.90 9.03 -4.34
C ILE A 2 -13.71 8.49 -3.54
N ASP A 3 -13.50 8.99 -2.33
CA ASP A 3 -12.47 8.49 -1.43
C ASP A 3 -12.87 7.11 -0.91
N LEU A 4 -12.11 6.10 -1.29
CA LEU A 4 -12.35 4.72 -0.90
C LEU A 4 -12.14 4.51 0.61
N ASN A 5 -11.32 5.33 1.27
CA ASN A 5 -11.13 5.27 2.72
C ASN A 5 -12.36 5.74 3.48
N ASP A 6 -13.04 6.76 2.96
CA ASP A 6 -14.27 7.30 3.55
C ASP A 6 -15.43 6.27 3.47
N ARG A 7 -15.45 5.45 2.41
CA ARG A 7 -16.41 4.34 2.30
C ARG A 7 -16.15 3.21 3.29
N VAL A 8 -14.89 2.91 3.58
CA VAL A 8 -14.52 1.87 4.57
C VAL A 8 -14.90 2.29 5.98
N LEU A 9 -14.70 3.56 6.32
CA LEU A 9 -15.06 4.11 7.63
C LEU A 9 -16.55 3.99 7.94
N ASN A 10 -17.39 4.10 6.91
CA ASN A 10 -18.86 4.10 7.01
C ASN A 10 -19.52 2.73 6.94
N LEU A 11 -18.76 1.62 6.87
CA LEU A 11 -19.34 0.28 7.01
C LEU A 11 -19.77 0.05 8.48
N ASP A 12 -20.74 -0.82 8.73
CA ASP A 12 -21.18 -1.13 10.11
C ASP A 12 -20.50 -2.39 10.66
N ASN A 13 -20.29 -3.39 9.79
CA ASN A 13 -19.71 -4.67 10.15
C ASN A 13 -18.16 -4.62 10.17
N PRO A 14 -17.49 -4.97 11.28
CA PRO A 14 -16.03 -5.04 11.37
C PRO A 14 -15.37 -5.94 10.32
N ASP A 15 -15.98 -7.07 9.96
CA ASP A 15 -15.41 -7.99 8.96
C ASP A 15 -15.42 -7.35 7.56
N ASP A 16 -16.53 -6.68 7.21
CA ASP A 16 -16.65 -5.96 5.92
C ASP A 16 -15.68 -4.77 5.85
N LYS A 17 -15.43 -4.10 7.00
CA LYS A 17 -14.38 -3.07 7.13
C LYS A 17 -13.01 -3.66 6.84
N MET A 18 -12.70 -4.80 7.44
CA MET A 18 -11.39 -5.45 7.29
C MET A 18 -11.15 -5.87 5.84
N ILE A 19 -12.12 -6.53 5.21
CA ILE A 19 -12.03 -6.97 3.82
C ILE A 19 -11.87 -5.77 2.88
N SER A 20 -12.65 -4.71 3.08
CA SER A 20 -12.60 -3.52 2.24
C SER A 20 -11.30 -2.72 2.45
N ALA A 21 -10.81 -2.60 3.68
CA ALA A 21 -9.51 -1.99 3.98
C ALA A 21 -8.36 -2.76 3.31
N PHE A 22 -8.40 -4.09 3.36
CA PHE A 22 -7.40 -4.94 2.69
C PHE A 22 -7.47 -4.80 1.17
N ALA A 23 -8.67 -4.81 0.58
CA ALA A 23 -8.84 -4.63 -0.86
C ALA A 23 -8.33 -3.26 -1.34
N ASN A 24 -8.62 -2.18 -0.61
CA ASN A 24 -8.10 -0.84 -0.89
C ASN A 24 -6.57 -0.80 -0.81
N TYR A 25 -6.00 -1.40 0.24
CA TYR A 25 -4.57 -1.51 0.42
C TYR A 25 -3.90 -2.28 -0.73
N ALA A 26 -4.48 -3.40 -1.17
CA ALA A 26 -3.96 -4.18 -2.29
C ALA A 26 -3.95 -3.38 -3.61
N VAL A 27 -5.04 -2.66 -3.91
CA VAL A 27 -5.12 -1.78 -5.09
C VAL A 27 -4.11 -0.65 -5.02
N GLN A 28 -3.93 -0.03 -3.85
CA GLN A 28 -2.96 1.04 -3.67
C GLN A 28 -1.52 0.55 -3.84
N THR A 29 -1.21 -0.60 -3.26
CA THR A 29 0.10 -1.26 -3.37
C THR A 29 0.43 -1.60 -4.83
N GLU A 30 -0.54 -2.14 -5.57
CA GLU A 30 -0.41 -2.44 -7.00
C GLU A 30 -0.18 -1.15 -7.81
N ASN A 31 -0.93 -0.08 -7.55
CA ASN A 31 -0.77 1.19 -8.24
C ASN A 31 0.64 1.78 -8.05
N TRP A 32 1.21 1.70 -6.84
CA TRP A 32 2.60 2.13 -6.62
C TRP A 32 3.61 1.32 -7.41
N GLN A 33 3.45 -0.01 -7.43
CA GLN A 33 4.32 -0.88 -8.21
C GLN A 33 4.22 -0.57 -9.71
N GLN A 34 3.01 -0.41 -10.24
CA GLN A 34 2.80 -0.10 -11.66
C GLN A 34 3.36 1.28 -12.04
N ASN A 35 3.17 2.29 -11.20
CA ASN A 35 3.74 3.63 -11.42
C ASN A 35 5.27 3.59 -11.45
N ALA A 36 5.90 2.86 -10.53
CA ALA A 36 7.35 2.67 -10.51
C ALA A 36 7.85 1.94 -11.77
N LEU A 37 7.17 0.86 -12.19
CA LEU A 37 7.50 0.12 -13.42
C LEU A 37 7.31 0.96 -14.68
N GLN A 38 6.26 1.80 -14.74
CA GLN A 38 6.03 2.70 -15.84
C GLN A 38 7.13 3.76 -15.93
N ALA A 39 7.54 4.34 -14.80
CA ALA A 39 8.65 5.28 -14.73
C ALA A 39 9.96 4.66 -15.24
N LEU A 40 10.22 3.39 -14.91
CA LEU A 40 11.40 2.62 -15.36
C LEU A 40 11.35 2.24 -16.84
N ARG A 41 10.16 1.96 -17.39
CA ARG A 41 9.96 1.54 -18.79
C ARG A 41 9.89 2.71 -19.77
N SER A 42 9.71 3.94 -19.27
CA SER A 42 9.60 5.15 -20.08
C SER A 42 10.95 5.60 -20.65
N ASP A 43 11.34 4.95 -21.75
CA ASP A 43 12.42 5.27 -22.69
C ASP A 43 13.86 5.21 -22.14
N LYS A 44 14.77 4.54 -22.88
CA LYS A 44 16.20 4.39 -22.51
C LYS A 44 16.97 5.72 -22.51
N LYS A 45 16.39 6.80 -23.05
CA LYS A 45 16.88 8.18 -22.95
C LYS A 45 16.36 8.95 -21.73
N GLY A 46 15.45 8.36 -20.94
CA GLY A 46 14.53 9.05 -20.04
C GLY A 46 14.80 8.94 -18.54
N LEU A 47 15.90 8.32 -18.10
CA LEU A 47 16.30 8.28 -16.67
C LEU A 47 17.04 9.58 -16.29
N THR A 48 16.29 10.68 -16.21
CA THR A 48 16.84 11.92 -15.65
C THR A 48 16.95 11.81 -14.12
N PRO A 49 17.86 12.55 -13.48
CA PRO A 49 17.97 12.57 -12.02
C PRO A 49 16.65 12.87 -11.29
N GLU A 50 15.81 13.73 -11.86
CA GLU A 50 14.51 14.09 -11.28
C GLU A 50 13.54 12.91 -11.29
N LYS A 51 13.52 12.12 -12.37
CA LYS A 51 12.70 10.91 -12.46
C LYS A 51 13.21 9.80 -11.53
N LEU A 52 14.53 9.71 -11.34
CA LEU A 52 15.13 8.80 -10.37
C LEU A 52 14.78 9.16 -8.93
N LEU A 53 14.73 10.45 -8.59
CA LEU A 53 14.31 10.91 -7.27
C LEU A 53 12.84 10.58 -7.01
N VAL A 54 11.96 10.85 -7.98
CA VAL A 54 10.54 10.48 -7.87
C VAL A 54 10.37 8.97 -7.74
N LEU A 55 11.12 8.17 -8.51
CA LEU A 55 11.11 6.72 -8.40
C LEU A 55 11.60 6.25 -7.02
N GLN A 56 12.65 6.87 -6.48
CA GLN A 56 13.17 6.58 -5.15
C GLN A 56 12.10 6.81 -4.09
N ASP A 57 11.39 7.94 -4.13
CA ASP A 57 10.29 8.21 -3.20
C ASP A 57 9.16 7.17 -3.31
N HIS A 58 8.81 6.75 -4.52
CA HIS A 58 7.79 5.72 -4.73
C HIS A 58 8.21 4.36 -4.14
N VAL A 59 9.47 3.95 -4.35
CA VAL A 59 10.00 2.70 -3.81
C VAL A 59 10.13 2.76 -2.28
N LEU A 60 10.53 3.90 -1.73
CA LEU A 60 10.61 4.11 -0.28
C LEU A 60 9.23 3.99 0.37
N ASN A 61 8.23 4.68 -0.17
CA ASN A 61 6.86 4.62 0.34
C ASN A 61 6.30 3.20 0.28
N TYR A 62 6.48 2.50 -0.85
CA TYR A 62 6.11 1.09 -0.97
C TYR A 62 6.76 0.21 0.12
N ASN A 63 8.08 0.34 0.32
CA ASN A 63 8.81 -0.48 1.28
C ASN A 63 8.39 -0.23 2.72
N VAL A 64 8.17 1.04 3.10
CA VAL A 64 7.72 1.42 4.43
C VAL A 64 6.32 0.86 4.71
N GLU A 65 5.39 1.04 3.78
CA GLU A 65 4.00 0.61 3.97
C GLU A 65 3.85 -0.91 4.06
N VAL A 66 4.47 -1.65 3.14
CA VAL A 66 4.40 -3.12 3.15
C VAL A 66 5.01 -3.70 4.43
N SER A 67 6.14 -3.12 4.88
CA SER A 67 6.79 -3.54 6.12
C SER A 67 5.96 -3.24 7.36
N LEU A 68 5.31 -2.07 7.40
CA LEU A 68 4.45 -1.66 8.50
C LEU A 68 3.23 -2.58 8.62
N VAL A 69 2.52 -2.81 7.51
CA VAL A 69 1.33 -3.68 7.48
C VAL A 69 1.68 -5.11 7.90
N GLY A 70 2.76 -5.68 7.34
CA GLY A 70 3.21 -7.02 7.71
C GLY A 70 3.62 -7.15 9.18
N THR A 71 4.27 -6.12 9.73
CA THR A 71 4.66 -6.08 11.15
C THR A 71 3.44 -5.98 12.06
N LEU A 72 2.48 -5.12 11.72
CA LEU A 72 1.27 -4.90 12.49
C LEU A 72 0.41 -6.16 12.52
N ALA A 73 0.18 -6.79 11.36
CA ALA A 73 -0.56 -8.05 11.26
C ALA A 73 0.07 -9.14 12.15
N ARG A 74 1.39 -9.30 12.09
CA ARG A 74 2.11 -10.26 12.94
C ARG A 74 1.93 -9.98 14.43
N LYS A 75 2.00 -8.71 14.85
CA LYS A 75 1.82 -8.32 16.26
C LYS A 75 0.39 -8.56 16.75
N ILE A 76 -0.61 -8.28 15.91
CA ILE A 76 -2.02 -8.53 16.25
C ILE A 76 -2.27 -10.02 16.44
N VAL A 77 -1.82 -10.86 15.50
CA VAL A 77 -1.95 -12.32 15.60
C VAL A 77 -1.28 -12.83 16.87
N ALA A 78 -0.04 -12.41 17.15
CA ALA A 78 0.67 -12.82 18.36
C ALA A 78 -0.06 -12.39 19.66
N ALA A 79 -0.67 -11.20 19.66
CA ALA A 79 -1.46 -10.73 20.80
C ALA A 79 -2.73 -11.56 21.01
N VAL A 80 -3.44 -11.93 19.93
CA VAL A 80 -4.59 -12.83 19.98
C VAL A 80 -4.18 -14.19 20.52
N GLU A 81 -3.12 -14.79 19.97
CA GLU A 81 -2.59 -16.09 20.40
C GLU A 81 -2.18 -16.11 21.87
N THR A 82 -1.71 -14.98 22.42
CA THR A 82 -1.35 -14.88 23.85
C THR A 82 -2.57 -14.82 24.77
N LEU A 83 -3.72 -14.34 24.27
CA LEU A 83 -4.94 -14.15 25.04
C LEU A 83 -5.90 -15.35 25.01
N THR A 84 -5.70 -16.29 24.08
CA THR A 84 -6.44 -17.56 23.95
C THR A 84 -5.68 -18.73 24.56
#